data_AF-A0A7U4DQB7-F1
#
_entry.id   AF-A0A7U4DQB7-F1
#
_cell.length_a   1.000
_cell.length_b   1.000
_cell.length_c   1.000
_cell.angle_alpha   90.00
_cell.angle_beta   90.00
_cell.angle_gamma   90.00
#
_symmetry.space_group_name_H-M   'P 1'
#
loop_
_entity.id
_entity.type
_entity.pdbx_description
1 polymer ?
#
loop_
_entity_poly.entity_id
_entity_poly.type
_entity_poly.pdbx_seq_one_letter_code
_entity_poly.pdbx_strand_id
1 'polypeptide(L)'
;MGRSPSVGCHDLPWSDGVFFVDKPAGLTSFAIVRRIRWLLGIKKVGHAGTLDPFATGLLIVCVGRPATRCIDSFMGGRKTYQARLQLGVETETQDPEGAITRTAPVPEWDRPSLVACLRQHVGPQLQAPPPYSAAKHKGKPLYAYARQGVRIEKEAKPIEILSLTLDHYDAQLHQLDLTVTCSPGTYVRVLAADIGRSLGCGAHLIGLRRTASGPFVVGDSLSGAELFTEEGLAVLQAARRGIEETVDIVAPRAI
;
A
#
# COMPACT_ATOMS: atom_id res chain seq x y z
N MET A 1 -2.41 -40.24 0.48
CA MET A 1 -0.98 -40.20 0.13
C MET A 1 -0.81 -39.41 -1.16
N GLY A 2 -0.69 -38.09 -1.08
CA GLY A 2 -0.32 -37.24 -2.21
C GLY A 2 1.10 -36.75 -1.97
N ARG A 3 2.02 -37.13 -2.85
CA ARG A 3 3.44 -36.72 -2.76
C ARG A 3 3.49 -35.19 -2.81
N SER A 4 4.07 -34.56 -1.78
CA SER A 4 4.57 -33.20 -1.90
C SER A 4 5.57 -33.18 -3.07
N PRO A 5 5.45 -32.27 -4.05
CA PRO A 5 6.51 -32.10 -5.02
C PRO A 5 7.77 -31.71 -4.25
N SER A 6 8.85 -32.44 -4.51
CA SER A 6 10.19 -32.12 -4.03
C SER A 6 10.46 -30.63 -4.22
N VAL A 7 10.92 -29.96 -3.16
CA VAL A 7 11.46 -28.61 -3.23
C VAL A 7 12.59 -28.65 -4.25
N GLY A 8 12.31 -28.25 -5.49
CA GLY A 8 13.31 -28.11 -6.52
C GLY A 8 14.27 -27.04 -6.04
N CYS A 9 15.49 -27.44 -5.69
CA CYS A 9 16.60 -26.51 -5.60
C CYS A 9 16.81 -26.01 -7.04
N HIS A 10 16.14 -24.93 -7.40
CA HIS A 10 16.45 -24.25 -8.65
C HIS A 10 17.87 -23.70 -8.47
N ASP A 11 18.80 -24.08 -9.36
CA ASP A 11 20.13 -23.48 -9.42
C ASP A 11 19.96 -22.03 -9.89
N LEU A 12 19.66 -21.15 -8.93
CA LEU A 12 19.58 -19.73 -9.17
C LEU A 12 21.01 -19.20 -9.30
N PRO A 13 21.32 -18.38 -10.32
CA PRO A 13 22.64 -17.75 -10.43
C PRO A 13 22.88 -16.65 -9.37
N TRP A 14 21.95 -16.46 -8.43
CA TRP A 14 21.96 -15.42 -7.42
C TRP A 14 21.17 -15.87 -6.17
N SER A 15 21.49 -15.28 -5.01
CA SER A 15 20.88 -15.64 -3.71
C SER A 15 20.00 -14.52 -3.10
N ASP A 16 19.91 -13.40 -3.81
CA ASP A 16 19.37 -12.15 -3.32
C ASP A 16 18.98 -11.23 -4.48
N GLY A 17 18.17 -10.22 -4.20
CA GLY A 17 17.76 -9.21 -5.17
C GLY A 17 16.62 -8.34 -4.66
N VAL A 18 16.33 -7.28 -5.40
CA VAL A 18 15.16 -6.43 -5.20
C VAL A 18 14.19 -6.65 -6.37
N PHE A 19 12.90 -6.69 -6.07
CA PHE A 19 11.83 -6.91 -7.04
C PHE A 19 10.77 -5.84 -6.84
N PHE A 20 10.35 -5.22 -7.93
CA PHE A 20 9.19 -4.35 -7.96
C PHE A 20 8.02 -5.17 -8.46
N VAL A 21 6.95 -5.25 -7.66
CA VAL A 21 5.77 -6.07 -7.96
C VAL A 21 4.54 -5.17 -8.01
N ASP A 22 3.80 -5.19 -9.12
CA ASP A 22 2.44 -4.65 -9.17
C ASP A 22 1.51 -5.62 -8.44
N LYS A 23 1.24 -5.35 -7.16
CA LYS A 23 0.39 -6.23 -6.35
C LYS A 23 -1.04 -6.18 -6.90
N PRO A 24 -1.65 -7.33 -7.27
CA PRO A 24 -3.07 -7.35 -7.64
C PRO A 24 -3.95 -7.16 -6.40
N ALA A 25 -5.22 -6.80 -6.64
CA ALA A 25 -6.22 -6.68 -5.60
C ALA A 25 -6.53 -8.05 -4.97
N GLY A 26 -7.04 -8.06 -3.74
CA GLY A 26 -7.44 -9.26 -3.00
C GLY A 26 -6.28 -10.02 -2.32
N LEU A 27 -5.03 -9.78 -2.74
CA LEU A 27 -3.86 -10.40 -2.10
C LEU A 27 -3.25 -9.50 -1.02
N THR A 28 -2.88 -10.07 0.12
CA THR A 28 -2.04 -9.37 1.10
C THR A 28 -0.61 -9.18 0.56
N SER A 29 0.12 -8.14 0.99
CA SER A 29 1.55 -8.03 0.68
C SER A 29 2.36 -9.25 1.12
N PHE A 30 1.95 -9.90 2.21
CA PHE A 30 2.62 -11.12 2.68
C PHE A 30 2.33 -12.35 1.80
N ALA A 31 1.19 -12.39 1.09
CA ALA A 31 0.92 -13.44 0.12
C ALA A 31 1.92 -13.40 -1.04
N ILE A 32 2.27 -12.19 -1.54
CA ILE A 32 3.34 -11.99 -2.53
C ILE A 32 4.67 -12.49 -1.99
N VAL A 33 5.06 -12.08 -0.77
CA VAL A 33 6.29 -12.56 -0.11
C VAL A 33 6.32 -14.09 -0.01
N ARG A 34 5.22 -14.72 0.40
CA ARG A 34 5.12 -16.18 0.51
C ARG A 34 5.24 -16.87 -0.85
N ARG A 35 4.66 -16.28 -1.89
CA ARG A 35 4.77 -16.82 -3.26
C ARG A 35 6.20 -16.74 -3.77
N ILE A 36 6.88 -15.61 -3.60
CA ILE A 36 8.29 -15.42 -3.99
C ILE A 36 9.21 -16.38 -3.22
N ARG A 37 8.98 -16.59 -1.91
CA ARG A 37 9.70 -17.60 -1.11
C ARG A 37 9.58 -19.00 -1.70
N TRP A 38 8.38 -19.37 -2.12
CA TRP A 38 8.12 -20.68 -2.71
C TRP A 38 8.80 -20.83 -4.07
N LEU A 39 8.66 -19.83 -4.96
CA LEU A 39 9.25 -19.85 -6.29
C LEU A 39 10.78 -19.98 -6.26
N LEU A 40 11.43 -19.24 -5.36
CA LEU A 40 12.89 -19.18 -5.30
C LEU A 40 13.52 -20.18 -4.33
N GLY A 41 12.73 -20.84 -3.48
CA GLY A 41 13.27 -21.63 -2.36
C GLY A 41 14.00 -20.81 -1.28
N ILE A 42 13.98 -19.47 -1.35
CA ILE A 42 14.71 -18.58 -0.43
C ILE A 42 13.80 -18.18 0.74
N LYS A 43 14.19 -18.55 1.97
CA LYS A 43 13.40 -18.22 3.18
C LYS A 43 13.45 -16.74 3.57
N LYS A 44 14.56 -16.03 3.34
CA LYS A 44 14.70 -14.63 3.79
C LYS A 44 14.12 -13.70 2.73
N VAL A 45 12.87 -13.29 2.90
CA VAL A 45 12.16 -12.35 2.01
C VAL A 45 11.34 -11.39 2.86
N GLY A 46 11.30 -10.11 2.50
CA GLY A 46 10.50 -9.07 3.13
C GLY A 46 10.05 -8.03 2.09
N HIS A 47 9.24 -7.06 2.51
CA HIS A 47 8.77 -5.99 1.63
C HIS A 47 8.92 -4.62 2.30
N ALA A 48 9.08 -3.56 1.51
CA ALA A 48 9.26 -2.19 1.99
C ALA A 48 7.96 -1.38 1.88
N GLY A 49 7.09 -1.57 2.88
CA GLY A 49 5.81 -0.86 2.99
C GLY A 49 4.63 -1.71 2.51
N THR A 50 3.75 -2.02 3.46
CA THR A 50 2.53 -2.81 3.24
C THR A 50 1.57 -2.09 2.29
N LEU A 51 0.81 -2.87 1.54
CA LEU A 51 -0.43 -2.47 0.86
C LEU A 51 -1.57 -3.30 1.46
N ASP A 52 -2.70 -2.65 1.72
CA ASP A 52 -3.92 -3.33 2.14
C ASP A 52 -4.37 -4.35 1.06
N PRO A 53 -5.15 -5.39 1.41
CA PRO A 53 -5.47 -6.45 0.44
C PRO A 53 -6.25 -5.92 -0.77
N PHE A 54 -7.23 -5.05 -0.55
CA PHE A 54 -7.99 -4.40 -1.65
C PHE A 54 -7.14 -3.44 -2.51
N ALA A 55 -6.04 -2.91 -1.96
CA ALA A 55 -5.19 -1.97 -2.68
C ALA A 55 -4.36 -2.68 -3.76
N THR A 56 -3.90 -1.95 -4.77
CA THR A 56 -3.02 -2.47 -5.84
C THR A 56 -1.74 -1.64 -5.96
N GLY A 57 -0.86 -2.02 -6.88
CA GLY A 57 0.28 -1.20 -7.26
C GLY A 57 1.59 -1.63 -6.63
N LEU A 58 2.55 -0.71 -6.70
CA LEU A 58 3.96 -0.98 -6.46
C LEU A 58 4.22 -1.50 -5.04
N LEU A 59 4.73 -2.73 -4.96
CA LEU A 59 5.27 -3.35 -3.76
C LEU A 59 6.74 -3.71 -4.00
N ILE A 60 7.64 -3.07 -3.24
CA ILE A 60 9.07 -3.39 -3.28
C ILE A 60 9.31 -4.60 -2.38
N VAL A 61 9.83 -5.67 -2.96
CA VAL A 61 10.15 -6.94 -2.28
C VAL A 61 11.66 -7.15 -2.29
N CYS A 62 12.22 -7.45 -1.13
CA CYS A 62 13.64 -7.71 -0.94
C CYS A 62 13.84 -9.20 -0.63
N VAL A 63 14.67 -9.88 -1.41
CA VAL A 63 15.01 -11.30 -1.28
C VAL A 63 16.46 -11.44 -0.85
N GLY A 64 16.73 -12.37 0.06
CA GLY A 64 18.06 -12.60 0.63
C GLY A 64 18.39 -11.68 1.80
N ARG A 65 19.37 -12.08 2.62
CA ARG A 65 19.83 -11.26 3.76
C ARG A 65 20.38 -9.89 3.31
N PRO A 66 21.17 -9.78 2.23
CA PRO A 66 21.67 -8.49 1.76
C PRO A 66 20.53 -7.51 1.45
N ALA A 67 19.56 -7.88 0.61
CA ALA A 67 18.48 -6.98 0.24
C ALA A 67 17.56 -6.65 1.43
N THR A 68 17.23 -7.64 2.27
CA THR A 68 16.31 -7.41 3.40
C THR A 68 16.87 -6.50 4.50
N ARG A 69 18.19 -6.28 4.55
CA ARG A 69 18.80 -5.26 5.42
C ARG A 69 18.59 -3.84 4.91
N CYS A 70 18.31 -3.68 3.62
CA CYS A 70 18.07 -2.38 2.97
C CYS A 70 16.60 -1.95 2.96
N ILE A 71 15.69 -2.73 3.59
CA ILE A 71 14.24 -2.42 3.58
C ILE A 71 13.94 -1.02 4.09
N ASP A 72 14.62 -0.58 5.15
CA ASP A 72 14.39 0.74 5.74
C ASP A 72 14.73 1.88 4.77
N SER A 73 15.76 1.70 3.93
CA SER A 73 16.10 2.65 2.86
C SER A 73 14.96 2.79 1.85
N PHE A 74 14.27 1.70 1.50
CA PHE A 74 13.13 1.72 0.58
C PHE A 74 11.80 2.13 1.23
N MET A 75 11.71 2.06 2.55
CA MET A 75 10.52 2.51 3.29
C MET A 75 10.42 4.03 3.37
N GLY A 76 11.56 4.73 3.29
CA GLY A 76 11.64 6.18 3.25
C GLY A 76 11.06 6.79 1.98
N GLY A 77 11.03 8.13 1.95
CA GLY A 77 10.59 8.91 0.80
C GLY A 77 9.07 9.00 0.61
N ARG A 78 8.65 9.93 -0.23
CA ARG A 78 7.23 10.15 -0.55
C ARG A 78 6.62 8.94 -1.27
N LYS A 79 5.32 8.74 -1.11
CA LYS A 79 4.54 7.74 -1.83
C LYS A 79 3.41 8.42 -2.59
N THR A 80 3.11 7.94 -3.79
CA THR A 80 2.02 8.47 -4.60
C THR A 80 0.96 7.38 -4.83
N TYR A 81 -0.29 7.77 -4.68
CA TYR A 81 -1.45 6.90 -4.80
C TYR A 81 -2.50 7.53 -5.71
N GLN A 82 -3.18 6.67 -6.46
CA GLN A 82 -4.51 6.95 -7.00
C GLN A 82 -5.53 6.34 -6.05
N ALA A 83 -6.45 7.16 -5.57
CA ALA A 83 -7.44 6.79 -4.56
C ALA A 83 -8.85 7.10 -5.06
N ARG A 84 -9.75 6.14 -4.95
CA ARG A 84 -11.18 6.32 -5.22
C ARG A 84 -11.94 6.28 -3.91
N LEU A 85 -12.71 7.32 -3.64
CA LEU A 85 -13.52 7.46 -2.43
C LEU A 85 -15.00 7.32 -2.79
N GLN A 86 -15.75 6.65 -1.93
CA GLN A 86 -17.22 6.69 -1.94
C GLN A 86 -17.69 7.64 -0.85
N LEU A 87 -18.38 8.72 -1.24
CA LEU A 87 -19.01 9.65 -0.30
C LEU A 87 -20.34 9.08 0.22
N GLY A 88 -20.73 9.51 1.42
CA GLY A 88 -22.00 9.15 2.05
C GLY A 88 -22.00 7.79 2.75
N VAL A 89 -20.89 7.06 2.75
CA VAL A 89 -20.76 5.74 3.38
C VAL A 89 -19.48 5.66 4.19
N GLU A 90 -19.61 5.30 5.46
CA GLU A 90 -18.49 5.00 6.36
C GLU A 90 -18.47 3.50 6.68
N THR A 91 -17.26 2.94 6.78
CA THR A 91 -17.04 1.54 7.14
C THR A 91 -16.09 1.42 8.32
N GLU A 92 -16.17 0.30 9.05
CA GLU A 92 -15.34 0.04 10.23
C GLU A 92 -13.83 0.14 9.94
N THR A 93 -13.41 -0.31 8.76
CA THR A 93 -12.01 -0.37 8.32
C THR A 93 -11.62 0.82 7.45
N GLN A 94 -12.55 1.74 7.15
CA GLN A 94 -12.37 2.87 6.24
C GLN A 94 -12.00 2.47 4.80
N ASP A 95 -12.35 1.24 4.43
CA ASP A 95 -12.17 0.60 3.11
C ASP A 95 -13.31 -0.41 2.85
N PRO A 96 -13.33 -1.11 1.69
CA PRO A 96 -14.43 -2.00 1.35
C PRO A 96 -14.46 -3.32 2.14
N GLU A 97 -13.42 -3.63 2.93
CA GLU A 97 -13.36 -4.89 3.67
C GLU A 97 -14.18 -4.85 4.97
N GLY A 98 -14.51 -3.65 5.45
CA GLY A 98 -15.24 -3.42 6.70
C GLY A 98 -16.74 -3.35 6.51
N ALA A 99 -17.48 -3.71 7.55
CA ALA A 99 -18.92 -3.50 7.57
C ALA A 99 -19.26 -2.00 7.53
N ILE A 100 -20.38 -1.66 6.89
CA ILE A 100 -20.93 -0.30 6.89
C ILE A 100 -21.33 0.07 8.32
N THR A 101 -20.86 1.21 8.79
CA THR A 101 -21.16 1.74 10.13
C THR A 101 -22.13 2.91 10.08
N ARG A 102 -22.12 3.68 8.99
CA ARG A 102 -23.01 4.83 8.78
C ARG A 102 -23.22 5.08 7.29
N THR A 103 -24.45 5.47 6.95
CA THR A 103 -24.82 6.02 5.65
C THR A 103 -25.45 7.39 5.84
N ALA A 104 -25.17 8.34 4.96
CA ALA A 104 -25.72 9.69 5.01
C ALA A 104 -25.96 10.23 3.58
N PRO A 105 -26.94 11.14 3.40
CA PRO A 105 -27.11 11.82 2.13
C PRO A 105 -25.85 12.62 1.78
N VAL A 106 -25.47 12.60 0.50
CA VAL A 106 -24.35 13.39 -0.01
C VAL A 106 -24.89 14.73 -0.49
N PRO A 107 -24.42 15.87 0.05
CA PRO A 107 -24.79 17.18 -0.46
C PRO A 107 -24.44 17.34 -1.94
N GLU A 108 -25.14 18.21 -2.63
CA GLU A 108 -24.68 18.63 -3.96
C GLU A 108 -23.38 19.42 -3.81
N TRP A 109 -22.38 19.03 -4.60
CA TRP A 109 -21.07 19.67 -4.61
C TRP A 109 -20.73 20.10 -6.02
N ASP A 110 -20.27 21.34 -6.17
CA ASP A 110 -19.54 21.76 -7.35
C ASP A 110 -18.05 21.41 -7.23
N ARG A 111 -17.38 21.30 -8.39
CA ARG A 111 -15.95 20.98 -8.45
C ARG A 111 -15.08 22.01 -7.71
N PRO A 112 -15.27 23.34 -7.84
CA PRO A 112 -14.51 24.34 -7.08
C PRO A 112 -14.55 24.15 -5.57
N SER A 113 -15.72 23.85 -5.01
CA SER A 113 -15.95 23.64 -3.58
C SER A 113 -15.28 22.36 -3.08
N LEU A 114 -15.33 21.28 -3.86
CA LEU A 114 -14.57 20.05 -3.57
C LEU A 114 -13.06 20.32 -3.55
N VAL A 115 -12.54 21.02 -4.55
CA VAL A 115 -11.12 21.38 -4.62
C VAL A 115 -10.71 22.26 -3.42
N ALA A 116 -11.57 23.21 -3.03
CA ALA A 116 -11.32 24.05 -1.85
C ALA A 116 -11.27 23.22 -0.55
N CYS A 117 -12.18 22.26 -0.38
CA CYS A 117 -12.15 21.33 0.76
C CYS A 117 -10.86 20.49 0.76
N LEU A 118 -10.51 19.88 -0.37
CA LEU A 118 -9.31 19.02 -0.48
C LEU A 118 -8.02 19.79 -0.14
N ARG A 119 -7.91 21.07 -0.53
CA ARG A 119 -6.74 21.91 -0.20
C ARG A 119 -6.46 22.03 1.29
N GLN A 120 -7.49 21.94 2.14
CA GLN A 120 -7.33 22.01 3.60
C GLN A 120 -6.60 20.80 4.19
N HIS A 121 -6.57 19.69 3.46
CA HIS A 121 -5.89 18.47 3.87
C HIS A 121 -4.42 18.41 3.42
N VAL A 122 -3.93 19.40 2.65
CA VAL A 122 -2.54 19.49 2.20
C VAL A 122 -1.67 20.11 3.28
N GLY A 123 -0.49 19.53 3.50
CA GLY A 123 0.51 19.98 4.46
C GLY A 123 0.70 19.06 5.67
N PRO A 124 1.52 19.49 6.66
CA PRO A 124 1.81 18.73 7.86
C PRO A 124 0.57 18.54 8.74
N GLN A 125 0.35 17.33 9.22
CA GLN A 125 -0.75 17.01 10.13
C GLN A 125 -0.42 15.80 11.01
N LEU A 126 -1.26 15.53 12.00
CA LEU A 126 -1.14 14.38 12.89
C LEU A 126 -2.15 13.31 12.49
N GLN A 127 -1.71 12.06 12.40
CA GLN A 127 -2.58 10.94 12.09
C GLN A 127 -2.32 9.75 13.01
N ALA A 128 -3.38 9.27 13.66
CA ALA A 128 -3.35 8.02 14.42
C ALA A 128 -3.44 6.82 13.47
N PRO A 129 -2.61 5.79 13.63
CA PRO A 129 -2.80 4.54 12.90
C PRO A 129 -4.19 3.95 13.17
N PRO A 130 -4.94 3.52 12.13
CA PRO A 130 -6.23 2.88 12.33
C PRO A 130 -6.06 1.51 13.01
N PRO A 131 -7.11 0.98 13.69
CA PRO A 131 -7.05 -0.32 14.37
C PRO A 131 -6.67 -1.46 13.43
N TYR A 132 -7.15 -1.42 12.19
CA TYR A 132 -6.83 -2.40 11.14
C TYR A 132 -5.56 -2.01 10.37
N SER A 133 -4.42 -1.94 11.07
CA SER A 133 -3.12 -1.59 10.50
C SER A 133 -1.99 -2.51 10.96
N ALA A 134 -0.87 -2.47 10.22
CA ALA A 134 0.36 -3.19 10.55
C ALA A 134 1.21 -2.53 11.64
N ALA A 135 0.79 -1.36 12.16
CA ALA A 135 1.46 -0.73 13.30
C ALA A 135 1.51 -1.69 14.49
N LYS A 136 2.60 -1.68 15.26
CA LYS A 136 2.77 -2.64 16.36
C LYS A 136 2.37 -2.08 17.72
N HIS A 137 1.76 -2.91 18.55
CA HIS A 137 1.56 -2.73 19.99
C HIS A 137 2.02 -4.00 20.72
N LYS A 138 2.97 -3.85 21.66
CA LYS A 138 3.60 -4.97 22.41
C LYS A 138 4.04 -6.13 21.48
N GLY A 139 4.73 -5.80 20.39
CA GLY A 139 5.28 -6.77 19.45
C GLY A 139 4.31 -7.37 18.41
N LYS A 140 2.98 -7.22 18.59
CA LYS A 140 1.96 -7.69 17.65
C LYS A 140 1.35 -6.53 16.84
N PRO A 141 0.92 -6.75 15.58
CA PRO A 141 0.27 -5.71 14.78
C PRO A 141 -1.14 -5.36 15.32
N LEU A 142 -1.60 -4.13 15.12
CA LEU A 142 -2.91 -3.64 15.62
C LEU A 142 -4.08 -4.47 15.10
N TYR A 143 -4.05 -4.88 13.82
CA TYR A 143 -5.12 -5.70 13.24
C TYR A 143 -5.31 -7.04 13.97
N ALA A 144 -4.27 -7.57 14.63
CA ALA A 144 -4.38 -8.81 15.39
C ALA A 144 -5.22 -8.65 16.66
N TYR A 145 -5.19 -7.46 17.27
CA TYR A 145 -6.05 -7.09 18.40
C TYR A 145 -7.46 -6.75 17.94
N ALA A 146 -7.59 -5.97 16.86
CA ALA A 146 -8.89 -5.56 16.32
C ALA A 146 -9.77 -6.76 15.95
N ARG A 147 -9.18 -7.80 15.34
CA ARG A 147 -9.87 -9.07 15.02
C ARG A 147 -10.34 -9.86 16.25
N GLN A 148 -9.81 -9.55 17.43
CA GLN A 148 -10.24 -10.14 18.70
C GLN A 148 -11.26 -9.23 19.43
N GLY A 149 -11.76 -8.19 18.76
CA GLY A 149 -12.63 -7.17 19.36
C GLY A 149 -11.90 -6.19 20.28
N VAL A 150 -10.57 -6.23 20.33
CA VAL A 150 -9.76 -5.35 21.19
C VAL A 150 -9.28 -4.15 20.38
N ARG A 151 -9.88 -2.98 20.65
CA ARG A 151 -9.44 -1.72 20.06
C ARG A 151 -8.23 -1.17 20.83
N ILE A 152 -7.11 -1.05 20.14
CA ILE A 152 -5.90 -0.41 20.67
C ILE A 152 -5.75 0.95 19.99
N GLU A 153 -5.84 2.01 20.78
CA GLU A 153 -5.57 3.36 20.32
C GLU A 153 -4.07 3.64 20.42
N LYS A 154 -3.53 4.28 19.38
CA LYS A 154 -2.14 4.73 19.34
C LYS A 154 -2.10 6.22 19.18
N GLU A 155 -1.10 6.83 19.79
CA GLU A 155 -0.80 8.25 19.61
C GLU A 155 -0.62 8.58 18.13
N ALA A 156 -1.12 9.76 17.77
CA ALA A 156 -1.00 10.29 16.43
C ALA A 156 0.47 10.58 16.10
N LYS A 157 0.87 10.32 14.86
CA LYS A 157 2.22 10.56 14.36
C LYS A 157 2.20 11.68 13.32
N PRO A 158 3.28 12.46 13.22
CA PRO A 158 3.40 13.45 12.15
C PRO A 158 3.42 12.73 10.79
N ILE A 159 2.61 13.26 9.89
CA ILE A 159 2.58 12.94 8.47
C ILE A 159 2.47 14.24 7.68
N GLU A 160 2.71 14.16 6.39
CA GLU A 160 2.54 15.29 5.48
C GLU A 160 1.84 14.82 4.21
N ILE A 161 0.80 15.54 3.82
CA ILE A 161 0.19 15.41 2.50
C ILE A 161 0.87 16.44 1.60
N LEU A 162 1.75 15.97 0.73
CA LEU A 162 2.58 16.81 -0.14
C LEU A 162 1.77 17.36 -1.32
N SER A 163 0.85 16.55 -1.85
CA SER A 163 -0.09 16.98 -2.89
C SER A 163 -1.39 16.19 -2.79
N LEU A 164 -2.51 16.84 -3.10
CA LEU A 164 -3.83 16.21 -3.17
C LEU A 164 -4.62 16.86 -4.33
N THR A 165 -4.85 16.08 -5.38
CA THR A 165 -5.48 16.56 -6.62
C THR A 165 -6.80 15.83 -6.84
N LEU A 166 -7.84 16.57 -7.23
CA LEU A 166 -9.10 16.01 -7.72
C LEU A 166 -9.00 15.72 -9.21
N ASP A 167 -8.91 14.45 -9.56
CA ASP A 167 -8.81 14.00 -10.94
C ASP A 167 -10.21 13.99 -11.58
N HIS A 168 -11.17 13.35 -10.90
CA HIS A 168 -12.55 13.22 -11.35
C HIS A 168 -13.55 13.21 -10.18
N TYR A 169 -14.75 13.76 -10.42
CA TYR A 169 -15.89 13.68 -9.51
C TYR A 169 -17.10 13.17 -10.28
N ASP A 170 -17.61 12.01 -9.87
CA ASP A 170 -18.87 11.47 -10.33
C ASP A 170 -19.98 11.86 -9.35
N ALA A 171 -20.82 12.82 -9.75
CA ALA A 171 -21.92 13.30 -8.94
C ALA A 171 -23.08 12.29 -8.82
N GLN A 172 -23.24 11.38 -9.78
CA GLN A 172 -24.32 10.39 -9.79
C GLN A 172 -24.00 9.22 -8.85
N LEU A 173 -22.73 8.78 -8.84
CA LEU A 173 -22.25 7.73 -7.96
C LEU A 173 -21.73 8.26 -6.62
N HIS A 174 -21.59 9.58 -6.49
CA HIS A 174 -20.97 10.25 -5.35
C HIS A 174 -19.53 9.76 -5.08
N GLN A 175 -18.73 9.68 -6.15
CA GLN A 175 -17.36 9.16 -6.09
C GLN A 175 -16.32 10.22 -6.46
N LEU A 176 -15.22 10.26 -5.71
CA LEU A 176 -14.07 11.09 -6.00
C LEU A 176 -12.88 10.22 -6.39
N ASP A 177 -12.27 10.53 -7.53
CA ASP A 177 -10.96 10.01 -7.91
C ASP A 177 -9.90 11.07 -7.63
N LEU A 178 -8.93 10.70 -6.80
CA LEU A 178 -7.90 11.58 -6.29
C LEU A 178 -6.50 11.03 -6.56
N THR A 179 -5.56 11.92 -6.83
CA THR A 179 -4.12 11.62 -6.77
C THR A 179 -3.52 12.24 -5.51
N VAL A 180 -2.90 11.40 -4.68
CA VAL A 180 -2.33 11.79 -3.38
C VAL A 180 -0.84 11.49 -3.37
N THR A 181 0.00 12.48 -3.05
CA THR A 181 1.40 12.27 -2.70
C THR A 181 1.60 12.60 -1.23
N CYS A 182 2.20 11.70 -0.46
CA CYS A 182 2.32 11.85 0.99
C CYS A 182 3.64 11.29 1.54
N SER A 183 3.96 11.68 2.77
CA SER A 183 5.09 11.14 3.53
C SER A 183 4.91 9.64 3.85
N PRO A 184 5.99 8.93 4.23
CA PRO A 184 5.87 7.59 4.80
C PRO A 184 4.91 7.54 5.99
N GLY A 185 4.24 6.40 6.17
CA GLY A 185 3.38 6.16 7.33
C GLY A 185 1.96 6.75 7.23
N THR A 186 1.66 7.54 6.19
CA THR A 186 0.30 8.02 5.93
C THR A 186 -0.65 6.89 5.55
N TYR A 187 -1.79 6.83 6.23
CA TYR A 187 -2.93 5.98 5.93
C TYR A 187 -3.92 6.75 5.06
N VAL A 188 -3.94 6.43 3.76
CA VAL A 188 -4.88 7.06 2.80
C VAL A 188 -6.34 6.77 3.15
N ARG A 189 -6.62 5.64 3.81
CA ARG A 189 -7.94 5.31 4.36
C ARG A 189 -8.44 6.32 5.39
N VAL A 190 -7.56 6.74 6.30
CA VAL A 190 -7.87 7.77 7.29
C VAL A 190 -8.07 9.11 6.60
N LEU A 191 -7.20 9.49 5.65
CA LEU A 191 -7.37 10.70 4.85
C LEU A 191 -8.74 10.74 4.13
N ALA A 192 -9.17 9.61 3.55
CA ALA A 192 -10.46 9.50 2.89
C ALA A 192 -11.63 9.73 3.87
N ALA A 193 -11.58 9.10 5.04
CA ALA A 193 -12.57 9.33 6.08
C ALA A 193 -12.58 10.78 6.57
N ASP A 194 -11.41 11.41 6.70
CA ASP A 194 -11.26 12.80 7.13
C ASP A 194 -11.86 13.77 6.11
N ILE A 195 -11.60 13.56 4.82
CA ILE A 195 -12.22 14.31 3.71
C ILE A 195 -13.74 14.17 3.76
N GLY A 196 -14.25 12.94 3.92
CA GLY A 196 -15.69 12.69 4.03
C GLY A 196 -16.34 13.42 5.20
N ARG A 197 -15.65 13.53 6.34
CA ARG A 197 -16.11 14.31 7.50
C ARG A 197 -16.11 15.81 7.22
N SER A 198 -15.07 16.34 6.58
CA SER A 198 -15.02 17.75 6.15
C SER A 198 -16.16 18.10 5.18
N LEU A 199 -16.54 17.16 4.31
CA LEU A 199 -17.68 17.29 3.39
C LEU A 199 -19.05 17.00 4.06
N GLY A 200 -19.08 16.65 5.35
CA GLY A 200 -20.31 16.44 6.12
C GLY A 200 -21.09 15.15 5.84
N CYS A 201 -20.67 14.32 4.88
CA CYS A 201 -21.38 13.11 4.48
C CYS A 201 -20.68 11.81 4.93
N GLY A 202 -19.42 11.87 5.34
CA GLY A 202 -18.60 10.68 5.58
C GLY A 202 -18.12 10.05 4.27
N ALA A 203 -17.08 9.23 4.36
CA ALA A 203 -16.53 8.53 3.20
C ALA A 203 -15.63 7.35 3.62
N HIS A 204 -15.37 6.46 2.67
CA HIS A 204 -14.33 5.44 2.76
C HIS A 204 -13.66 5.25 1.40
N LEU A 205 -12.51 4.58 1.37
CA LEU A 205 -11.91 4.17 0.10
C LEU A 205 -12.71 3.03 -0.53
N ILE A 206 -12.87 3.07 -1.85
CA ILE A 206 -13.34 1.94 -2.67
C ILE A 206 -12.30 1.46 -3.68
N GLY A 207 -11.23 2.22 -3.88
CA GLY A 207 -10.09 1.83 -4.69
C GLY A 207 -8.83 2.53 -4.21
N LEU A 208 -7.70 1.83 -4.23
CA LEU A 208 -6.41 2.39 -3.89
C LEU A 208 -5.32 1.73 -4.73
N ARG A 209 -4.51 2.53 -5.41
CA ARG A 209 -3.37 2.05 -6.20
C ARG A 209 -2.13 2.86 -5.85
N ARG A 210 -1.07 2.22 -5.36
CA ARG A 210 0.23 2.88 -5.18
C ARG A 210 0.98 2.93 -6.50
N THR A 211 1.05 4.10 -7.10
CA THR A 211 1.72 4.32 -8.39
C THR A 211 3.21 4.57 -8.25
N ALA A 212 3.66 5.08 -7.09
CA ALA A 212 5.07 5.31 -6.82
C ALA A 212 5.45 5.15 -5.33
N SER A 213 6.72 4.82 -5.09
CA SER A 213 7.35 4.81 -3.77
C SER A 213 8.78 5.33 -3.89
N GLY A 214 9.01 6.54 -3.38
CA GLY A 214 10.26 7.27 -3.58
C GLY A 214 10.48 7.53 -5.08
N PRO A 215 11.64 7.17 -5.63
CA PRO A 215 11.97 7.33 -7.05
C PRO A 215 11.36 6.23 -7.94
N PHE A 216 10.80 5.17 -7.37
CA PHE A 216 10.32 4.01 -8.12
C PHE A 216 8.86 4.14 -8.49
N VAL A 217 8.52 3.75 -9.73
CA VAL A 217 7.17 3.79 -10.27
C VAL A 217 6.65 2.39 -10.60
N VAL A 218 5.34 2.21 -10.55
CA VAL A 218 4.68 0.92 -10.81
C VAL A 218 4.85 0.45 -12.26
N GLY A 219 5.09 1.37 -13.20
CA GLY A 219 5.36 1.01 -14.61
C GLY A 219 6.59 0.11 -14.79
N ASP A 220 7.53 0.15 -13.85
CA ASP A 220 8.77 -0.64 -13.88
C ASP A 220 8.67 -1.95 -13.08
N SER A 221 7.45 -2.39 -12.75
CA SER A 221 7.20 -3.56 -11.92
C SER A 221 6.70 -4.76 -12.73
N LEU A 222 7.04 -5.95 -12.27
CA LEU A 222 6.47 -7.19 -12.80
C LEU A 222 5.01 -7.32 -12.36
N SER A 223 4.17 -7.97 -13.16
CA SER A 223 2.77 -8.24 -12.79
C SER A 223 2.72 -9.24 -11.63
N GLY A 224 2.24 -8.80 -10.46
CA GLY A 224 2.13 -9.68 -9.30
C GLY A 224 1.14 -10.83 -9.48
N ALA A 225 0.21 -10.73 -10.45
CA ALA A 225 -0.69 -11.82 -10.82
C ALA A 225 0.06 -12.96 -11.54
N GLU A 226 1.01 -12.63 -12.42
CA GLU A 226 1.81 -13.61 -13.16
C GLU A 226 2.69 -14.46 -12.24
N LEU A 227 3.04 -13.96 -11.04
CA LEU A 227 3.73 -14.78 -10.05
C LEU A 227 2.96 -16.05 -9.70
N PHE A 228 1.63 -16.09 -9.85
CA PHE A 228 0.78 -17.22 -9.50
C PHE A 228 0.47 -18.18 -10.66
N THR A 229 1.05 -17.94 -11.84
CA THR A 229 0.96 -18.86 -12.98
C THR A 229 2.13 -19.85 -13.00
N GLU A 230 2.18 -20.70 -14.03
CA GLU A 230 3.28 -21.66 -14.25
C GLU A 230 4.59 -20.93 -14.63
N GLU A 231 4.49 -19.77 -15.29
CA GLU A 231 5.61 -18.92 -15.71
C GLU A 231 6.17 -18.05 -14.57
N GLY A 232 5.54 -18.07 -13.39
CA GLY A 232 5.85 -17.15 -12.30
C GLY A 232 7.33 -17.14 -11.87
N LEU A 233 8.03 -18.27 -11.99
CA LEU A 233 9.47 -18.34 -11.72
C LEU A 233 10.28 -17.59 -12.78
N ALA A 234 9.98 -17.79 -14.06
CA ALA A 234 10.67 -17.14 -15.16
C ALA A 234 10.46 -15.61 -15.13
N VAL A 235 9.21 -15.18 -14.91
CA VAL A 235 8.87 -13.75 -14.73
C VAL A 235 9.66 -13.14 -13.57
N LEU A 236 9.69 -13.84 -12.44
CA LEU A 236 10.42 -13.37 -11.27
C LEU A 236 11.94 -13.29 -11.54
N GLN A 237 12.52 -14.29 -12.19
CA GLN A 237 13.95 -14.31 -12.53
C GLN A 237 14.34 -13.17 -13.47
N ALA A 238 13.53 -12.91 -14.49
CA ALA A 238 13.76 -11.82 -15.44
C ALA A 238 13.65 -10.43 -14.79
N ALA A 239 12.87 -10.29 -13.73
CA ALA A 239 12.61 -9.02 -13.05
C ALA A 239 13.58 -8.69 -11.90
N ARG A 240 14.63 -9.50 -11.68
CA ARG A 240 15.60 -9.26 -10.61
C ARG A 240 16.36 -7.95 -10.83
N ARG A 241 16.43 -7.13 -9.79
CA ARG A 241 17.28 -5.93 -9.74
C ARG A 241 18.45 -6.12 -8.76
N GLY A 242 19.60 -5.57 -9.11
CA GLY A 242 20.78 -5.52 -8.23
C GLY A 242 20.53 -4.64 -7.00
N ILE A 243 21.06 -5.03 -5.85
CA ILE A 243 20.81 -4.30 -4.59
C ILE A 243 21.49 -2.93 -4.60
N GLU A 244 22.78 -2.88 -4.95
CA GLU A 244 23.58 -1.65 -4.95
C GLU A 244 22.98 -0.60 -5.88
N GLU A 245 22.75 -0.98 -7.15
CA GLU A 245 22.09 -0.14 -8.15
C GLU A 245 20.74 0.41 -7.65
N THR A 246 19.94 -0.42 -6.98
CA THR A 246 18.63 0.02 -6.49
C THR A 246 18.75 0.94 -5.28
N VAL A 247 19.70 0.70 -4.38
CA VAL A 247 19.93 1.54 -3.19
C VAL A 247 20.51 2.90 -3.58
N ASP A 248 21.43 2.94 -4.53
CA ASP A 248 22.07 4.18 -4.99
C ASP A 248 21.07 5.16 -5.62
N ILE A 249 19.95 4.67 -6.20
CA ILE A 249 18.87 5.53 -6.68
C ILE A 249 18.15 6.26 -5.52
N VAL A 250 18.05 5.64 -4.35
CA VAL A 250 17.33 6.20 -3.19
C VAL A 250 18.22 7.14 -2.37
N ALA A 251 19.52 6.84 -2.29
CA ALA A 251 20.51 7.61 -1.57
C ALA A 251 21.73 7.82 -2.48
N PRO A 252 21.64 8.70 -3.49
CA PRO A 252 22.77 8.95 -4.38
C PRO A 252 23.96 9.40 -3.54
N ARG A 253 25.09 8.70 -3.69
CA ARG A 253 26.34 9.11 -3.04
C ARG A 253 26.66 10.52 -3.52
N ALA A 254 26.88 11.44 -2.57
CA ALA A 254 27.40 12.75 -2.91
C ALA A 254 28.73 12.56 -3.66
N ILE A 255 28.81 13.10 -4.87
CA ILE A 255 30.04 13.18 -5.67
C ILE A 255 30.95 14.22 -5.04
#